data_AF-A0A7W2IVT5-F1
#
_entry.id   AF-A0A7W2IVT5-F1
#
_cell.length_a   1.000
_cell.length_b   1.000
_cell.length_c   1.000
_cell.angle_alpha   90.00
_cell.angle_beta   90.00
_cell.angle_gamma   90.00
#
_symmetry.space_group_name_H-M   'P 1'
#
loop_
_entity.id
_entity.type
_entity.pdbx_description
1 polymer ?
#
loop_
_entity_poly.entity_id
_entity_poly.type
_entity_poly.pdbx_seq_one_letter_code
_entity_poly.pdbx_strand_id
1 'polypeptide(L)' 'NGEQGADVFEFNLGDGQDQIHNYDDDHSLTNRLNLGEGIEAENLWLTRNGNALDIALLGSSGDSVRINNWYLKS' A
#
# COMPACT_ATOMS: atom_id res chain seq x y z
N ASN A 1 7.44 -5.94 5.47
CA ASN A 1 7.35 -5.22 6.76
C ASN A 1 8.06 -3.90 6.59
N GLY A 2 7.43 -2.79 6.99
CA GLY A 2 8.12 -1.51 7.09
C GLY A 2 9.11 -1.50 8.25
N GLU A 3 10.19 -0.73 8.15
CA GLU A 3 11.04 -0.43 9.31
C GLU A 3 10.66 0.95 9.88
N GLN A 4 11.35 1.47 10.89
CA GLN A 4 11.12 2.86 11.33
C GLN A 4 11.71 3.82 10.29
N GLY A 5 10.90 4.73 9.77
CA GLY A 5 11.31 5.73 8.77
C GLY A 5 10.49 5.64 7.48
N ALA A 6 10.68 6.61 6.58
CA ALA A 6 9.92 6.65 5.32
C ALA A 6 10.17 5.39 4.47
N ASP A 7 9.18 4.52 4.40
CA ASP A 7 9.21 3.26 3.65
C ASP A 7 8.91 3.46 2.16
N VAL A 8 9.50 2.61 1.32
CA VAL A 8 9.15 2.45 -0.09
C VAL A 8 8.63 1.03 -0.31
N PHE A 9 7.36 0.92 -0.67
CA PHE A 9 6.70 -0.32 -1.04
C PHE A 9 6.69 -0.45 -2.56
N GLU A 10 7.00 -1.63 -3.07
CA GLU A 10 6.93 -1.94 -4.50
C GLU A 10 5.67 -2.77 -4.76
N PHE A 11 4.95 -2.49 -5.84
CA PHE A 11 3.77 -3.25 -6.24
C PHE A 11 3.76 -3.45 -7.76
N ASN A 12 3.73 -4.72 -8.18
CA ASN A 12 3.82 -5.15 -9.57
C ASN A 12 2.63 -6.02 -9.97
N LEU A 13 2.41 -6.13 -11.28
CA LEU A 13 1.42 -7.04 -11.84
C LEU A 13 1.77 -8.49 -11.50
N GLY A 14 0.79 -9.23 -11.00
CA GLY A 14 0.94 -10.63 -10.62
C GLY A 14 1.53 -10.87 -9.23
N ASP A 15 1.77 -9.83 -8.43
CA ASP A 15 2.18 -9.97 -7.02
C ASP A 15 1.07 -10.62 -6.17
N GLY A 16 -0.18 -10.64 -6.67
CA GLY A 16 -1.29 -11.26 -5.97
C GLY A 16 -1.78 -10.39 -4.81
N GLN A 17 -1.96 -10.97 -3.63
CA GLN A 17 -2.60 -10.32 -2.49
C GLN A 17 -1.61 -10.13 -1.34
N ASP A 18 -0.98 -8.96 -1.30
CA ASP A 18 0.05 -8.65 -0.32
C ASP A 18 -0.49 -7.98 0.95
N GLN A 19 0.18 -8.26 2.07
CA GLN A 19 -0.08 -7.59 3.35
C GLN A 19 1.21 -7.01 3.91
N ILE A 20 1.15 -5.70 4.17
CA ILE A 20 2.24 -4.91 4.72
C ILE A 20 1.79 -4.38 6.07
N HIS A 21 2.69 -4.39 7.05
CA HIS A 21 2.50 -3.67 8.31
C HIS A 21 3.35 -2.42 8.28
N ASN A 22 2.70 -1.27 8.36
CA ASN A 22 3.36 0.00 8.67
C ASN A 22 3.61 0.05 10.19
N TYR A 23 4.85 0.34 10.57
CA TYR A 23 5.25 0.46 11.99
C TYR A 23 5.58 1.90 12.37
N ASP A 24 5.51 2.84 11.43
CA ASP A 24 5.66 4.25 11.71
C ASP A 24 4.45 4.80 12.48
N ASP A 25 4.72 5.49 13.59
CA ASP A 25 3.78 6.33 14.32
C ASP A 25 3.98 7.84 14.02
N ASP A 26 5.09 8.20 13.36
CA ASP A 26 5.43 9.55 12.95
C ASP A 26 4.78 9.92 11.60
N HIS A 27 3.74 10.74 11.68
CA HIS A 27 3.01 11.23 10.51
C HIS A 27 3.80 12.26 9.68
N SER A 28 4.99 12.69 10.12
CA SER A 28 5.90 13.51 9.32
C SER A 28 6.69 12.70 8.29
N LEU A 29 6.69 11.36 8.42
CA LEU A 29 7.26 10.44 7.46
C LEU A 29 6.31 10.26 6.26
N THR A 30 6.88 10.24 5.06
CA THR A 30 6.13 10.05 3.82
C THR A 30 6.47 8.69 3.22
N ASN A 31 5.61 7.71 3.46
CA ASN A 31 5.72 6.40 2.83
C ASN A 31 5.31 6.47 1.35
N ARG A 32 5.98 5.70 0.50
CA ARG A 32 5.77 5.68 -0.95
C ARG A 32 5.37 4.28 -1.41
N LEU A 33 4.46 4.24 -2.37
CA LEU A 33 4.18 3.03 -3.16
C LEU A 33 4.69 3.29 -4.57
N ASN A 34 5.68 2.51 -5.00
CA ASN A 34 6.19 2.47 -6.35
C ASN A 34 5.37 1.46 -7.15
N LEU A 35 4.90 1.89 -8.31
CA LEU A 35 4.11 1.07 -9.21
C LEU A 35 5.03 0.49 -10.29
N GLY A 36 4.98 -0.82 -10.45
CA GLY A 36 5.68 -1.55 -11.49
C GLY A 36 5.19 -1.20 -12.89
N GLU A 37 5.94 -1.64 -13.89
CA GLU A 37 5.61 -1.43 -15.30
C GLU A 37 4.20 -1.95 -15.63
N GLY A 38 3.43 -1.16 -16.38
CA GLY A 38 2.07 -1.51 -16.80
C GLY A 38 0.98 -1.24 -15.76
N ILE A 39 1.32 -0.71 -14.57
CA ILE A 39 0.35 -0.24 -13.59
C ILE A 39 0.20 1.28 -13.70
N GLU A 40 -0.94 1.70 -14.25
CA GLU A 40 -1.34 3.10 -14.25
C GLU A 40 -2.08 3.46 -12.96
N ALA A 41 -1.81 4.64 -12.42
CA ALA A 41 -2.44 5.10 -11.18
C ALA A 41 -3.98 5.18 -11.28
N GLU A 42 -4.53 5.41 -12.48
CA GLU A 42 -5.97 5.43 -12.73
C GLU A 42 -6.65 4.06 -12.55
N ASN A 43 -5.88 2.97 -12.61
CA ASN A 43 -6.38 1.62 -12.38
C ASN A 43 -6.38 1.23 -10.90
N LEU A 44 -5.94 2.11 -10.00
CA LEU A 44 -5.93 1.83 -8.57
C LEU A 44 -7.22 2.28 -7.89
N TRP A 45 -7.79 1.37 -7.10
CA TRP A 45 -8.89 1.67 -6.21
C TRP A 45 -8.42 1.68 -4.76
N LEU A 46 -8.39 2.86 -4.14
CA LEU A 46 -7.93 3.06 -2.78
C LEU A 46 -9.13 3.09 -1.83
N THR A 47 -9.11 2.25 -0.81
CA THR A 47 -10.15 2.18 0.22
C THR A 47 -9.53 2.23 1.60
N ARG A 48 -10.04 3.12 2.44
CA ARG A 48 -9.71 3.09 3.87
C ARG A 48 -10.56 2.04 4.57
N ASN A 49 -9.91 1.14 5.31
CA ASN A 49 -10.56 0.12 6.11
C ASN A 49 -10.04 0.15 7.55
N GLY A 50 -10.78 0.81 8.45
CA GLY A 50 -10.33 1.04 9.82
C GLY A 50 -9.03 1.88 9.85
N ASN A 51 -7.95 1.26 10.34
CA ASN A 51 -6.60 1.83 10.35
C ASN A 51 -5.73 1.37 9.16
N ALA A 52 -6.25 0.53 8.27
CA ALA A 52 -5.55 0.05 7.09
C ALA A 52 -5.93 0.85 5.82
N LEU A 53 -5.00 0.89 4.88
CA LEU A 53 -5.21 1.31 3.50
C LEU A 53 -5.22 0.06 2.61
N ASP A 54 -6.35 -0.18 1.95
CA ASP A 54 -6.50 -1.23 0.95
C ASP A 54 -6.34 -0.60 -0.44
N ILE A 55 -5.50 -1.20 -1.29
CA ILE A 55 -5.24 -0.75 -2.66
C ILE A 55 -5.48 -1.94 -3.57
N ALA A 56 -6.48 -1.84 -4.45
CA ALA A 56 -6.79 -2.88 -5.43
C ALA A 56 -6.42 -2.40 -6.83
N LEU A 57 -5.82 -3.29 -7.62
CA LEU A 57 -5.57 -3.04 -9.04
C LEU A 57 -6.76 -3.51 -9.88
N LEU A 58 -7.53 -2.57 -10.39
CA LEU A 58 -8.69 -2.83 -11.24
C LEU A 58 -8.24 -3.43 -12.57
N GLY A 59 -9.01 -4.40 -13.07
CA GLY A 59 -8.70 -5.10 -14.33
C GLY A 59 -7.61 -6.19 -14.22
N SER A 60 -6.98 -6.36 -13.05
CA SER A 60 -6.10 -7.49 -12.77
C SER A 60 -6.88 -8.77 -12.42
N SER A 61 -6.17 -9.88 -12.24
CA SER A 61 -6.72 -11.14 -11.70
C SER A 61 -6.98 -11.11 -10.18
N GLY A 62 -6.99 -9.93 -9.56
CA GLY A 62 -7.21 -9.74 -8.12
C GLY A 62 -5.99 -9.25 -7.35
N ASP A 63 -5.05 -8.61 -8.04
CA ASP A 63 -3.87 -8.02 -7.41
C ASP A 63 -4.27 -6.89 -6.46
N SER A 64 -3.74 -6.93 -5.24
CA SER A 64 -4.03 -5.94 -4.21
C SER A 64 -2.96 -5.90 -3.14
N VAL A 65 -2.82 -4.76 -2.49
CA VAL A 65 -2.01 -4.61 -1.28
C VAL A 65 -2.84 -4.01 -0.15
N ARG A 66 -2.77 -4.63 1.02
CA ARG A 66 -3.27 -4.05 2.28
C ARG A 66 -2.10 -3.55 3.10
N ILE A 67 -2.09 -2.25 3.41
CA ILE A 67 -1.14 -1.64 4.32
C ILE A 67 -1.83 -1.40 5.67
N ASN A 68 -1.54 -2.28 6.62
CA ASN A 68 -2.05 -2.19 7.98
C ASN A 68 -1.42 -1.00 8.71
N ASN A 69 -2.17 -0.39 9.63
CA ASN A 69 -1.76 0.76 10.44
C ASN A 69 -1.43 2.05 9.67
N TRP A 70 -1.77 2.15 8.38
CA TRP A 70 -1.59 3.38 7.60
C TRP A 70 -2.24 4.62 8.23
N TYR A 71 -3.39 4.47 8.88
CA TYR A 71 -4.12 5.56 9.55
C TYR A 71 -4.07 5.45 11.08
N LEU A 72 -3.12 4.71 11.64
CA LEU A 72 -2.98 4.59 13.09
C LEU A 72 -2.56 5.96 13.65
N LYS A 73 -3.39 6.52 14.54
CA LYS A 73 -3.07 7.75 15.26
C LYS A 73 -2.40 7.43 16.59
N SER A 74 -1.34 8.16 16.92
CA SER A 74 -0.84 8.34 18.29
C SER A 74 -1.74 9.30 19.07
#